data_AF-H0GSP4-F1
#
_entry.id   AF-H0GSP4-F1
#
_cell.length_a   1.000
_cell.length_b   1.000
_cell.length_c   1.000
_cell.angle_alpha   90.00
_cell.angle_beta   90.00
_cell.angle_gamma   90.00
#
_symmetry.space_group_name_H-M   'P 1'
#
loop_
_entity.id
_entity.type
_entity.pdbx_description
1 polymer ?
#
loop_
_entity_poly.entity_id
_entity_poly.type
_entity_poly.pdbx_seq_one_letter_code
_entity_poly.pdbx_strand_id
1 'polypeptide(L)'
;METSNFVKQLSSNNRRTRENALEALKKYLTAKQSRENKQTQANKLWKGLYYAMWFSDRPRPQQRLANELGELHGLYFDPKDNSNADELTINDEAFIKFSKGFWKSSALSGSTLIDIDWTSICCW
;
A
#
# COMPACT_ATOMS: atom_id res chain seq x y z
N MET A 1 2.18 -12.46 11.94
CA MET A 1 3.35 -12.01 11.15
C MET A 1 3.54 -10.53 11.43
N GLU A 2 4.68 -10.11 11.95
CA GLU A 2 4.88 -8.69 12.28
C GLU A 2 5.04 -7.86 11.00
N THR A 3 4.18 -6.86 10.83
CA THR A 3 4.29 -5.84 9.78
C THR A 3 5.64 -5.12 9.78
N SER A 4 6.36 -5.14 10.90
CA SER A 4 7.70 -4.58 11.07
C SER A 4 8.70 -5.16 10.05
N ASN A 5 8.61 -6.45 9.72
CA ASN A 5 9.51 -7.10 8.77
C ASN A 5 9.22 -6.67 7.32
N PHE A 6 7.94 -6.56 6.94
CA PHE A 6 7.57 -6.02 5.62
C PHE A 6 8.11 -4.61 5.43
N VAL A 7 7.95 -3.75 6.43
CA VAL A 7 8.44 -2.36 6.37
C VAL A 7 9.95 -2.31 6.15
N LYS A 8 10.73 -3.12 6.90
CA LYS A 8 12.18 -3.19 6.75
C LYS A 8 12.61 -3.69 5.36
N GLN A 9 11.91 -4.68 4.82
CA GLN A 9 12.23 -5.24 3.50
C GLN A 9 11.85 -4.29 2.36
N LEU A 10 10.70 -3.62 2.47
CA LEU A 10 10.25 -2.60 1.50
C LEU A 10 11.15 -1.36 1.52
N SER A 11 11.71 -1.00 2.67
CA SER A 11 12.69 0.07 2.82
C SER A 11 14.15 -0.36 2.58
N SER A 12 14.38 -1.57 2.03
CA SER A 12 15.73 -2.04 1.73
C SER A 12 16.30 -1.36 0.49
N ASN A 13 17.60 -1.09 0.47
CA ASN A 13 18.28 -0.56 -0.71
C ASN A 13 18.36 -1.60 -1.86
N ASN A 14 18.30 -2.89 -1.54
CA ASN A 14 18.33 -3.94 -2.55
C ASN A 14 16.98 -4.07 -3.28
N ARG A 15 16.97 -3.80 -4.58
CA ARG A 15 15.78 -3.88 -5.45
C ARG A 15 15.07 -5.23 -5.36
N ARG A 16 15.81 -6.34 -5.44
CA ARG A 16 15.23 -7.69 -5.41
C ARG A 16 14.53 -7.98 -4.08
N THR A 17 15.06 -7.45 -2.98
CA THR A 17 14.44 -7.55 -1.66
C THR A 17 13.11 -6.80 -1.61
N ARG A 18 13.03 -5.60 -2.19
CA ARG A 18 11.80 -4.81 -2.26
C ARG A 18 10.73 -5.49 -3.12
N GLU A 19 11.11 -5.98 -4.30
CA GLU A 19 10.21 -6.69 -5.23
C GLU A 19 9.63 -7.96 -4.56
N ASN A 20 10.49 -8.78 -3.94
CA ASN A 20 10.04 -9.96 -3.20
C ASN A 20 9.12 -9.62 -2.02
N ALA A 21 9.39 -8.51 -1.32
CA ALA A 21 8.57 -8.05 -0.22
C ALA A 21 7.20 -7.55 -0.68
N LEU A 22 7.13 -6.90 -1.85
CA LEU A 22 5.88 -6.45 -2.46
C LEU A 22 5.02 -7.64 -2.90
N GLU A 23 5.62 -8.67 -3.49
CA GLU A 23 4.91 -9.91 -3.84
C GLU A 23 4.41 -10.66 -2.60
N ALA A 24 5.21 -10.73 -1.54
CA ALA A 24 4.79 -11.29 -0.26
C ALA A 24 3.67 -10.44 0.39
N LEU A 25 3.71 -9.12 0.19
CA LEU A 25 2.67 -8.22 0.68
C LEU A 25 1.33 -8.45 -0.03
N LYS A 26 1.32 -8.59 -1.36
CA LYS A 26 0.10 -8.91 -2.13
C LYS A 26 -0.60 -10.15 -1.54
N LYS A 27 0.17 -11.21 -1.26
CA LYS A 27 -0.36 -12.42 -0.60
C LYS A 27 -0.85 -12.15 0.82
N TYR A 28 -0.12 -11.35 1.59
CA TYR A 28 -0.53 -10.99 2.94
C TYR A 28 -1.88 -10.24 2.97
N LEU A 29 -2.10 -9.27 2.06
CA LEU A 29 -3.34 -8.47 2.01
C LEU A 29 -4.58 -9.29 1.65
N THR A 30 -4.42 -10.39 0.91
CA THR A 30 -5.55 -11.32 0.63
C THR A 30 -5.95 -12.18 1.84
N ALA A 31 -5.09 -12.29 2.86
CA ALA A 31 -5.37 -13.11 4.03
C ALA A 31 -6.37 -12.43 4.97
N LYS A 32 -7.33 -13.19 5.52
CA LYS A 32 -8.36 -12.67 6.45
C LYS A 32 -7.77 -11.91 7.64
N GLN A 33 -6.69 -12.43 8.22
CA GLN A 33 -5.99 -11.79 9.35
C GLN A 33 -5.49 -10.37 9.03
N SER A 34 -5.19 -10.09 7.77
CA SER A 34 -4.72 -8.76 7.36
C SER A 34 -5.84 -7.72 7.34
N ARG A 35 -7.09 -8.14 7.11
CA ARG A 35 -8.28 -7.29 7.02
C ARG A 35 -8.73 -6.77 8.39
N GLU A 36 -8.49 -7.56 9.43
CA GLU A 36 -8.80 -7.21 10.82
C GLU A 36 -7.70 -6.36 11.50
N ASN A 37 -6.67 -5.96 10.75
CA ASN A 37 -5.56 -5.18 11.30
C ASN A 37 -5.99 -3.79 11.77
N LYS A 38 -5.30 -3.31 12.82
CA LYS A 38 -5.45 -1.93 13.32
C LYS A 38 -4.91 -0.92 12.30
N GLN A 39 -5.45 0.30 12.31
CA GLN A 39 -4.97 1.43 11.49
C GLN A 39 -3.46 1.66 11.58
N THR A 40 -2.86 1.47 12.76
CA THR A 40 -1.41 1.62 12.97
C THR A 40 -0.59 0.70 12.08
N GLN A 41 -1.10 -0.48 11.75
CA GLN A 41 -0.42 -1.43 10.86
C GLN A 41 -0.44 -0.95 9.41
N ALA A 42 -1.59 -0.46 8.92
CA ALA A 42 -1.69 0.16 7.60
C ALA A 42 -0.75 1.37 7.48
N ASN A 43 -0.69 2.22 8.51
CA ASN A 43 0.22 3.37 8.53
C ASN A 43 1.70 2.96 8.45
N LYS A 44 2.10 1.90 9.17
CA LYS A 44 3.48 1.37 9.12
C LYS A 44 3.79 0.82 7.73
N LEU A 45 2.86 0.06 7.17
CA LEU A 45 3.01 -0.54 5.85
C LEU A 45 3.19 0.53 4.76
N TRP A 46 2.36 1.57 4.78
CA TRP A 46 2.46 2.69 3.83
C TRP A 46 3.76 3.48 3.96
N LYS A 47 4.35 3.58 5.16
CA LYS A 47 5.73 4.10 5.29
C LYS A 47 6.75 3.23 4.55
N GLY A 48 6.61 1.90 4.60
CA GLY A 48 7.47 0.99 3.84
C GLY A 48 7.28 1.15 2.32
N LEU A 49 6.03 1.21 1.86
CA LEU A 49 5.70 1.42 0.44
C LEU A 49 6.16 2.78 -0.07
N TYR A 50 6.10 3.81 0.76
CA TYR A 50 6.68 5.13 0.49
C TYR A 50 8.18 5.03 0.19
N TYR A 51 8.94 4.34 1.05
CA TYR A 51 10.37 4.15 0.80
C TYR A 51 10.65 3.24 -0.41
N ALA A 52 9.80 2.26 -0.70
CA ALA A 52 9.93 1.47 -1.91
C ALA A 52 9.81 2.33 -3.18
N MET A 53 8.88 3.29 -3.17
CA MET A 53 8.75 4.30 -4.23
C MET A 53 9.95 5.25 -4.26
N TRP A 54 10.42 5.71 -3.10
CA TRP A 54 11.60 6.57 -2.96
C TRP A 54 12.86 5.98 -3.60
N PHE A 55 13.11 4.68 -3.42
CA PHE A 55 14.28 4.01 -3.99
C PHE A 55 14.14 3.65 -5.49
N SER A 56 13.03 4.04 -6.13
CA SER A 56 12.81 3.83 -7.57
C SER A 56 13.20 5.10 -8.34
N ASP A 57 14.46 5.15 -8.76
CA ASP A 57 15.14 6.31 -9.37
C ASP A 57 14.78 6.58 -10.84
N ARG A 58 14.20 5.61 -11.53
CA ARG A 58 13.91 5.69 -12.97
C ARG A 58 12.41 5.86 -13.24
N PRO A 59 12.00 6.75 -14.17
CA PRO A 59 10.58 7.03 -14.44
C PRO A 59 9.75 5.80 -14.81
N ARG A 60 10.27 4.92 -15.68
CA ARG A 60 9.54 3.72 -16.12
C ARG A 60 9.31 2.70 -14.99
N PRO A 61 10.33 2.29 -14.21
CA PRO A 61 10.12 1.52 -12.98
C PRO A 61 9.19 2.20 -11.97
N GLN A 62 9.30 3.51 -11.79
CA GLN A 62 8.46 4.28 -10.88
C GLN A 62 6.98 4.22 -11.28
N GLN A 63 6.68 4.39 -12.57
CA GLN A 63 5.33 4.24 -13.12
C GLN A 63 4.78 2.82 -12.94
N ARG A 64 5.60 1.78 -13.18
CA ARG A 64 5.17 0.39 -12.93
C ARG A 64 4.87 0.15 -11.46
N LEU A 65 5.73 0.63 -10.58
CA LEU A 65 5.52 0.51 -9.14
C LEU A 65 4.25 1.26 -8.71
N ALA A 66 3.99 2.45 -9.27
CA ALA A 66 2.75 3.19 -9.02
C ALA A 66 1.51 2.36 -9.39
N ASN A 67 1.52 1.70 -10.56
CA ASN A 67 0.45 0.80 -10.97
C ASN A 67 0.30 -0.38 -10.00
N GLU A 68 1.39 -1.03 -9.61
CA GLU A 68 1.36 -2.14 -8.65
C GLU A 68 0.84 -1.72 -7.26
N LEU A 69 1.11 -0.49 -6.82
CA LEU A 69 0.56 0.07 -5.57
C LEU A 69 -0.95 0.35 -5.70
N GLY A 70 -1.41 0.82 -6.87
CA GLY A 70 -2.82 0.97 -7.18
C GLY A 70 -3.56 -0.37 -7.13
N GLU A 71 -2.98 -1.41 -7.73
CA GLU A 71 -3.53 -2.78 -7.71
C GLU A 71 -3.73 -3.35 -6.30
N LEU A 72 -2.96 -2.89 -5.29
CA LEU A 72 -3.16 -3.32 -3.89
C LEU A 72 -4.54 -2.94 -3.34
N HIS A 73 -5.09 -1.80 -3.76
CA HIS A 73 -6.45 -1.40 -3.40
C HIS A 73 -7.48 -2.35 -4.01
N GLY A 74 -7.20 -2.83 -5.23
CA GLY A 74 -7.98 -3.84 -5.95
C GLY A 74 -8.20 -5.14 -5.15
N LEU A 75 -7.25 -5.52 -4.30
CA LEU A 75 -7.28 -6.78 -3.55
C LEU A 75 -8.36 -6.84 -2.45
N TYR A 76 -8.93 -5.69 -2.08
CA TYR A 76 -9.98 -5.62 -1.07
C TYR A 76 -11.38 -5.83 -1.66
N PHE A 77 -11.57 -5.72 -2.97
CA PHE A 77 -12.90 -5.86 -3.57
C PHE A 77 -13.26 -7.33 -3.82
N ASP A 78 -14.38 -7.79 -3.27
CA ASP A 78 -15.00 -9.07 -3.60
C ASP A 78 -16.41 -8.81 -4.21
N PRO A 79 -16.77 -9.41 -5.36
CA PRO A 79 -18.12 -9.27 -5.92
C PRO A 79 -19.26 -9.61 -4.96
N LYS A 80 -19.01 -10.45 -3.95
CA LYS A 80 -19.98 -10.84 -2.93
C LYS A 80 -20.36 -9.69 -2.00
N ASP A 81 -19.46 -8.74 -1.79
CA ASP A 81 -19.68 -7.60 -0.90
C ASP A 81 -20.73 -6.63 -1.49
N ASN A 82 -20.93 -6.65 -2.82
CA ASN A 82 -21.93 -5.83 -3.50
C ASN A 82 -23.38 -6.34 -3.35
N SER A 83 -23.60 -7.43 -2.62
CA SER A 83 -24.92 -8.07 -2.51
C SER A 83 -25.89 -7.32 -1.58
N ASN A 84 -25.39 -6.65 -0.54
CA ASN A 84 -26.17 -5.85 0.41
C ASN A 84 -25.56 -4.46 0.52
N ALA A 85 -26.10 -3.50 -0.25
CA ALA A 85 -25.52 -2.17 -0.39
C ALA A 85 -25.50 -1.29 0.88
N ASP A 86 -26.25 -1.66 1.91
CA ASP A 86 -26.47 -0.83 3.11
C ASP A 86 -25.51 -1.18 4.28
N GLU A 87 -24.77 -2.29 4.21
CA GLU A 87 -23.86 -2.73 5.28
C GLU A 87 -22.40 -2.70 4.84
N LEU A 88 -21.55 -2.05 5.66
CA LEU A 88 -20.11 -1.98 5.41
C LEU A 88 -19.46 -3.33 5.75
N THR A 89 -18.87 -3.99 4.76
CA THR A 89 -18.20 -5.28 4.99
C THR A 89 -16.85 -5.13 5.67
N ILE A 90 -16.28 -6.24 6.13
CA ILE A 90 -14.90 -6.28 6.68
C ILE A 90 -13.88 -5.86 5.61
N ASN A 91 -14.15 -6.17 4.35
CA ASN A 91 -13.31 -5.81 3.21
C ASN A 91 -13.32 -4.30 2.99
N ASP A 92 -14.50 -3.67 3.03
CA ASP A 92 -14.65 -2.22 2.90
C ASP A 92 -13.99 -1.47 4.06
N GLU A 93 -14.16 -1.97 5.30
CA GLU A 93 -13.50 -1.36 6.47
C GLU A 93 -11.97 -1.47 6.36
N ALA A 94 -11.46 -2.60 5.89
CA ALA A 94 -10.03 -2.80 5.65
C ALA A 94 -9.50 -1.89 4.54
N PHE A 95 -10.25 -1.76 3.44
CA PHE A 95 -9.96 -0.81 2.36
C PHE A 95 -9.88 0.62 2.89
N ILE A 96 -10.87 1.07 3.66
CA ILE A 96 -10.89 2.41 4.25
C ILE A 96 -9.67 2.63 5.15
N LYS A 97 -9.30 1.65 5.99
CA LYS A 97 -8.11 1.73 6.84
C LYS A 97 -6.84 1.82 6.02
N PHE A 98 -6.74 1.01 4.96
CA PHE A 98 -5.59 1.01 4.06
C PHE A 98 -5.45 2.36 3.34
N SER A 99 -6.54 2.87 2.74
CA SER A 99 -6.58 4.17 2.06
C SER A 99 -6.30 5.34 3.00
N LYS A 100 -6.79 5.33 4.24
CA LYS A 100 -6.42 6.33 5.27
C LYS A 100 -4.92 6.34 5.55
N GLY A 101 -4.27 5.18 5.51
CA GLY A 101 -2.83 5.06 5.66
C GLY A 101 -2.06 5.70 4.50
N PHE A 102 -2.54 5.51 3.27
CA PHE A 102 -1.99 6.15 2.07
C PHE A 102 -2.02 7.66 2.19
N TRP A 103 -3.21 8.25 2.36
CA TRP A 103 -3.38 9.71 2.45
C TRP A 103 -2.57 10.33 3.58
N LYS A 104 -2.51 9.64 4.73
CA LYS A 104 -1.65 10.08 5.85
C LYS A 104 -0.17 10.08 5.47
N SER A 105 0.30 9.06 4.74
CA SER A 105 1.69 8.99 4.29
C SER A 105 1.99 10.11 3.28
N SER A 106 1.12 10.30 2.29
CA SER A 106 1.29 11.28 1.21
C SER A 106 1.23 12.73 1.72
N ALA A 107 0.33 13.02 2.66
CA ALA A 107 0.22 14.35 3.26
C ALA A 107 1.46 14.74 4.08
N LEU A 108 2.13 13.77 4.70
CA LEU A 108 3.36 14.00 5.46
C LEU A 108 4.58 14.23 4.57
N SER A 109 4.60 13.70 3.36
CA SER A 109 5.69 13.90 2.40
C SER A 109 5.57 15.18 1.57
N GLY A 110 4.35 15.69 1.34
CA GLY A 110 4.11 16.90 0.54
C GLY A 110 4.71 18.19 1.13
N SER A 111 5.07 18.20 2.41
CA SER A 111 5.73 19.32 3.10
C SER A 111 7.26 19.30 2.99
N THR A 112 7.83 18.22 2.46
CA THR A 112 9.27 18.10 2.19
C THR A 112 9.49 18.15 0.68
N LEU A 113 10.23 19.16 0.20
CA LEU A 113 10.64 19.38 -1.20
C LEU A 113 11.25 18.12 -1.85
N ILE A 114 10.41 17.22 -2.37
CA ILE A 114 10.81 15.89 -2.82
C ILE A 114 10.20 15.65 -4.21
N ASP A 115 11.06 15.42 -5.21
CA ASP A 115 10.73 15.09 -6.61
C ASP A 115 10.17 13.66 -6.78
N ILE A 116 9.40 13.14 -5.82
CA ILE A 116 8.63 11.92 -6.04
C ILE A 116 7.29 12.35 -6.60
N ASP A 117 7.06 12.04 -7.87
CA ASP A 117 5.77 12.25 -8.52
C ASP A 117 4.71 11.29 -7.96
N TRP A 118 4.18 11.63 -6.77
CA TRP A 118 3.01 10.99 -6.19
C TRP A 118 1.73 11.36 -6.95
N THR A 119 1.74 12.39 -7.81
CA THR A 119 0.55 12.76 -8.59
C THR A 119 0.18 11.68 -9.60
N SER A 120 1.16 10.92 -10.10
CA SER A 120 0.93 9.72 -10.91
C SER A 120 0.15 8.61 -10.18
N ILE A 121 0.18 8.53 -8.85
CA ILE A 121 -0.61 7.57 -8.06
C ILE A 121 -1.99 8.11 -7.71
N CYS A 122 -2.11 9.42 -7.44
CA CYS A 122 -3.39 10.04 -7.07
C CYS A 122 -4.37 10.22 -8.24
N CYS A 123 -3.92 10.05 -9.48
CA CYS A 123 -4.77 10.14 -10.69
C CYS A 123 -5.50 8.82 -11.03
N TRP A 124 -5.44 7.81 -10.16
CA TRP A 124 -6.23 6.58 -10.23
C TRP A 124 -7.14 6.44 -9.01
#